data_AF-A0A383EME2-F1
#
_entry.id   AF-A0A383EME2-F1
#
_cell.length_a   1.000
_cell.length_b   1.000
_cell.length_c   1.000
_cell.angle_alpha   90.00
_cell.angle_beta   90.00
_cell.angle_gamma   90.00
#
_symmetry.space_group_name_H-M   'P 1'
#
loop_
_entity.id
_entity.type
_entity.pdbx_description
1 polymer ?
#
loop_
_entity_poly.entity_id
_entity_poly.type
_entity_poly.pdbx_seq_one_letter_code
_entity_poly.pdbx_strand_id
1 'polypeptide(L)'
;VKVSRVAKVVKGGRHLSFSAVVVVGDRDGQVGIGIGKADAVPDAVRKGAAKAKKNMLTVPLKGSTIPHEVTAKYGGSEVMLKPASPGTGVIAGGSVRAV
;
A
#
# COMPACT_ATOMS: atom_id res chain seq x y z
N VAL A 1 -0.83 4.67 2.17
CA VAL A 1 -1.20 5.29 0.87
C VAL A 1 -0.62 6.69 0.82
N LYS A 2 0.11 7.08 -0.24
CA LYS A 2 0.85 8.36 -0.29
C LYS A 2 0.94 8.88 -1.72
N VAL A 3 0.80 10.20 -1.88
CA VAL A 3 1.15 10.92 -3.11
C VAL A 3 2.38 11.78 -2.84
N SER A 4 3.38 11.68 -3.71
CA SER A 4 4.63 12.42 -3.62
C SER A 4 4.89 13.15 -4.92
N ARG A 5 5.20 14.44 -4.84
CA ARG A 5 5.73 15.20 -5.98
C ARG A 5 7.21 14.89 -6.14
N VAL A 6 7.61 14.43 -7.32
CA VAL A 6 9.00 14.11 -7.67
C VAL A 6 9.45 14.96 -8.84
N ALA A 7 10.75 15.24 -8.95
CA ALA A 7 11.29 16.09 -10.00
C ALA A 7 12.54 15.48 -10.63
N LYS A 8 12.65 15.53 -11.96
CA LYS A 8 13.89 15.28 -12.70
C LYS A 8 14.50 16.63 -13.11
N VAL A 9 15.75 16.86 -12.72
CA VAL A 9 16.50 18.08 -13.10
C VAL A 9 17.14 17.88 -14.47
N VAL A 10 16.99 18.87 -15.35
CA VAL A 10 17.59 18.92 -16.70
C VAL A 10 18.21 20.29 -16.93
N LYS A 11 19.00 20.47 -18.01
CA LYS A 11 19.67 21.75 -18.32
C LYS A 11 18.73 22.96 -18.35
N GLY A 12 17.48 22.78 -18.77
CA GLY A 12 16.46 23.83 -18.87
C GLY A 12 15.52 23.99 -17.67
N GLY A 13 15.70 23.23 -16.58
CA GLY A 13 14.85 23.34 -15.38
C GLY A 13 14.50 22.01 -14.72
N ARG A 14 13.33 21.96 -14.07
CA ARG A 14 12.85 20.77 -13.34
C ARG A 14 11.56 20.26 -13.96
N HIS A 15 11.59 19.04 -14.50
CA HIS A 15 10.38 18.34 -14.90
C HIS A 15 9.74 17.70 -13.68
N LEU A 16 8.53 18.13 -13.35
CA LEU A 16 7.75 17.65 -12.22
C LEU A 16 6.84 16.51 -12.65
N SER A 17 6.74 15.48 -11.81
CA SER A 17 5.72 14.45 -11.93
C SER A 17 5.22 14.06 -10.54
N PHE A 18 4.11 13.35 -10.47
CA PHE A 18 3.54 12.82 -9.23
C PHE A 18 3.66 11.31 -9.21
N SER A 19 4.10 10.78 -8.06
CA SER A 19 4.11 9.36 -7.75
C SER A 19 3.03 9.06 -6.71
N ALA A 20 2.24 8.02 -6.92
CA ALA A 20 1.19 7.59 -6.01
C ALA A 20 1.38 6.11 -5.66
N VAL A 21 1.42 5.81 -4.36
CA VAL A 21 1.37 4.45 -3.82
C VAL A 21 -0.07 4.16 -3.41
N VAL A 22 -0.67 3.19 -4.09
CA VAL A 22 -2.07 2.79 -3.95
C VAL A 22 -2.15 1.36 -3.42
N VAL A 23 -3.08 1.14 -2.50
CA VAL A 23 -3.44 -0.18 -1.99
C VAL A 23 -4.89 -0.46 -2.40
N VAL A 24 -5.16 -1.68 -2.85
CA VAL A 24 -6.49 -2.15 -3.26
C VAL A 24 -6.76 -3.46 -2.52
N GLY A 25 -7.98 -3.65 -2.04
CA GLY A 25 -8.38 -4.91 -1.42
C GLY A 25 -9.89 -5.11 -1.47
N ASP A 26 -10.32 -6.35 -1.34
CA ASP A 26 -11.74 -6.76 -1.34
C ASP A 26 -12.33 -6.91 0.07
N ARG A 27 -11.51 -6.70 1.11
CA ARG A 27 -11.83 -6.91 2.55
C ARG A 27 -12.07 -8.38 2.95
N ASP A 28 -11.94 -9.31 2.00
CA ASP A 28 -12.09 -10.76 2.22
C ASP A 28 -10.76 -11.51 2.07
N GLY A 29 -9.66 -10.81 2.34
CA GLY A 29 -8.32 -11.39 2.37
C GLY A 29 -7.54 -11.27 1.06
N GLN A 30 -8.06 -10.59 0.02
CA GLN A 30 -7.22 -10.22 -1.13
C GLN A 30 -6.76 -8.77 -1.00
N VAL A 31 -5.44 -8.57 -1.09
CA VAL A 31 -4.81 -7.26 -1.02
C VAL A 31 -3.76 -7.13 -2.11
N GLY A 32 -3.74 -5.99 -2.80
CA GLY A 32 -2.78 -5.67 -3.84
C GLY A 32 -2.20 -4.29 -3.65
N ILE A 33 -0.91 -4.16 -3.98
CA ILE A 33 -0.18 -2.89 -3.88
C ILE A 33 0.33 -2.46 -5.25
N GLY A 34 0.29 -1.16 -5.52
CA GLY A 34 0.70 -0.62 -6.82
C GLY A 34 1.28 0.78 -6.71
N ILE A 35 2.31 1.03 -7.51
CA ILE A 35 2.94 2.35 -7.63
C ILE A 35 2.72 2.89 -9.03
N GLY A 36 2.07 4.06 -9.11
CA GLY A 36 1.83 4.78 -10.35
C GLY A 36 2.58 6.11 -10.39
N LYS A 37 3.02 6.52 -11.58
CA LYS A 37 3.65 7.82 -11.81
C LYS A 37 3.07 8.46 -13.07
N ALA A 38 2.72 9.75 -12.99
CA ALA A 38 2.23 10.54 -14.11
C ALA A 38 2.43 12.03 -13.84
N ASP A 39 2.20 12.88 -14.83
CA ASP A 39 2.34 14.33 -14.68
C ASP A 39 1.16 14.96 -13.94
N ALA A 40 0.00 14.29 -13.94
CA ALA A 40 -1.15 14.62 -13.13
C ALA A 40 -1.39 13.57 -12.04
N VAL A 41 -1.85 14.01 -10.87
CA VAL A 41 -2.20 13.15 -9.73
C VAL A 41 -3.28 12.10 -10.08
N PRO A 42 -4.43 12.43 -10.71
CA PRO A 42 -5.47 11.42 -10.98
C PRO A 42 -4.96 10.30 -11.89
N ASP A 43 -4.09 10.61 -12.84
CA ASP A 43 -3.50 9.61 -13.73
C ASP A 43 -2.47 8.73 -13.02
N ALA A 44 -1.70 9.30 -12.08
CA ALA A 44 -0.78 8.53 -11.25
C ALA A 44 -1.54 7.53 -10.38
N VAL A 45 -2.65 7.94 -9.78
CA VAL A 45 -3.52 7.06 -8.97
C VAL A 45 -4.15 5.98 -9.84
N ARG A 46 -4.71 6.33 -11.01
CA ARG A 46 -5.31 5.36 -11.94
C ARG A 46 -4.30 4.29 -12.38
N LYS A 47 -3.08 4.70 -12.73
CA LYS A 47 -1.97 3.78 -13.07
C LYS A 47 -1.57 2.91 -11.88
N GLY A 48 -1.53 3.48 -10.67
CA GLY A 48 -1.26 2.75 -9.43
C GLY A 48 -2.32 1.68 -9.15
N ALA A 49 -3.60 2.03 -9.24
CA ALA A 49 -4.72 1.12 -9.03
C ALA A 49 -4.75 -0.01 -10.06
N ALA A 50 -4.48 0.28 -11.34
CA ALA A 50 -4.41 -0.74 -12.39
C ALA A 50 -3.28 -1.77 -12.13
N LYS A 51 -2.13 -1.32 -11.61
CA LYS A 51 -1.04 -2.21 -11.21
C LYS A 51 -1.37 -3.00 -9.94
N ALA A 52 -1.98 -2.35 -8.95
CA ALA A 52 -2.37 -3.01 -7.70
C ALA A 52 -3.33 -4.18 -7.96
N LYS A 53 -4.33 -3.99 -8.85
CA LYS A 53 -5.26 -5.05 -9.27
C LYS A 53 -4.59 -6.24 -9.97
N LYS A 54 -3.45 -6.03 -10.63
CA LYS A 54 -2.69 -7.11 -11.28
C LYS A 54 -1.83 -7.90 -10.29
N ASN A 55 -1.39 -7.24 -9.21
CA ASN A 55 -0.52 -7.81 -8.19
C ASN A 55 -1.31 -8.07 -6.89
N MET A 56 -2.46 -8.73 -7.01
CA MET A 56 -3.25 -9.14 -5.84
C MET A 56 -2.60 -10.35 -5.19
N LEU A 57 -2.56 -10.35 -3.87
CA LEU A 57 -2.06 -11.42 -3.02
C LEU A 57 -3.19 -11.87 -2.09
N THR A 58 -3.32 -13.19 -1.94
CA THR A 58 -4.26 -13.79 -0.99
C THR A 58 -3.58 -13.91 0.37
N VAL A 59 -4.19 -13.29 1.38
CA VAL A 59 -3.75 -13.30 2.78
C VAL A 59 -4.62 -14.32 3.53
N PRO A 60 -4.00 -15.29 4.24
CA PRO A 60 -4.76 -16.25 5.03
C PRO A 60 -5.37 -15.56 6.26
N LEU A 61 -6.70 -15.49 6.32
CA LEU A 61 -7.46 -14.97 7.45
C LEU A 61 -8.21 -16.11 8.15
N LYS A 62 -8.27 -16.05 9.48
CA LYS A 62 -9.08 -16.95 10.31
C LYS A 62 -10.24 -16.14 10.90
N GLY A 63 -11.37 -16.12 10.21
CA GLY A 63 -12.47 -15.22 10.54
C GLY A 63 -12.05 -13.76 10.29
N SER A 64 -12.03 -12.93 11.34
CA SER A 64 -11.66 -11.51 11.25
C SER A 64 -10.22 -11.20 11.69
N THR A 65 -9.39 -12.22 11.96
CA THR A 65 -8.04 -12.04 12.52
C THR A 65 -7.02 -12.93 11.82
N ILE A 66 -5.73 -12.67 12.05
CA ILE A 66 -4.64 -13.49 11.51
C ILE A 66 -4.45 -14.77 12.34
N PRO A 67 -3.98 -15.89 11.74
CA PRO A 67 -3.90 -17.18 12.43
C PRO A 67 -2.84 -17.25 13.54
N HIS A 68 -1.71 -16.57 13.36
CA HIS A 68 -0.56 -16.55 14.29
C HIS A 68 0.16 -15.20 14.20
N GLU A 69 1.05 -14.94 15.16
CA GLU A 69 1.89 -13.75 15.16
C GLU A 69 2.97 -13.83 14.07
N VAL A 70 3.14 -12.74 13.32
CA VAL A 70 4.09 -12.67 12.20
C VAL A 70 4.92 -11.40 12.33
N THR A 71 6.23 -11.55 12.37
CA THR A 71 7.17 -10.43 12.26
C THR A 71 7.82 -10.45 10.89
N ALA A 72 7.71 -9.33 10.17
CA ALA A 72 8.27 -9.18 8.83
C ALA A 72 9.19 -7.96 8.80
N LYS A 73 10.39 -8.15 8.24
CA LYS A 73 11.36 -7.09 8.00
C LYS A 73 11.57 -6.89 6.52
N TYR A 74 11.45 -5.66 6.05
CA TYR A 74 11.76 -5.28 4.68
C TYR A 74 12.57 -3.98 4.66
N GLY A 75 13.82 -4.07 4.20
CA GLY A 75 14.78 -2.98 4.28
C GLY A 75 14.98 -2.51 5.73
N GLY A 76 14.76 -1.22 5.97
CA GLY A 76 14.80 -0.61 7.32
C GLY A 76 13.47 -0.62 8.07
N SER A 77 12.41 -1.21 7.51
CA SER A 77 11.10 -1.30 8.17
C SER A 77 10.87 -2.68 8.76
N GLU A 78 10.39 -2.70 10.00
CA GLU A 78 9.99 -3.92 10.71
C GLU A 78 8.54 -3.77 11.16
N VAL A 79 7.73 -4.79 10.87
CA VAL A 79 6.29 -4.81 11.19
C VAL A 79 5.99 -6.12 11.92
N MET A 80 5.34 -5.99 13.07
CA MET A 80 4.84 -7.11 13.85
C MET A 80 3.32 -7.12 13.76
N LEU A 81 2.75 -8.23 13.33
CA LEU A 81 1.32 -8.48 13.23
C LEU A 81 0.93 -9.49 14.30
N LYS A 82 0.03 -9.10 15.20
CA LYS A 82 -0.43 -9.95 16.30
C LYS A 82 -1.93 -10.24 16.16
N PRO A 83 -2.38 -11.50 16.34
CA PRO A 83 -3.79 -11.82 16.38
C PRO A 83 -4.50 -11.05 17.50
N ALA A 84 -5.63 -10.45 17.18
CA ALA A 84 -6.49 -9.76 18.15
C ALA A 84 -7.75 -10.59 18.43
N SER A 85 -8.33 -10.38 19.62
CA SER A 85 -9.63 -10.92 20.00
C SER A 85 -10.76 -10.28 19.17
N PRO A 86 -11.89 -10.98 18.96
CA PRO A 86 -13.05 -10.40 18.31
C PRO A 86 -13.49 -9.10 19.00
N GLY A 87 -13.72 -8.03 18.24
CA GLY A 87 -14.15 -6.73 18.76
C GLY A 87 -13.04 -5.71 19.07
N THR A 88 -11.75 -6.08 19.00
CA THR A 88 -10.64 -5.13 19.18
C THR A 88 -10.50 -4.13 18.02
N GLY A 89 -10.92 -4.52 16.82
CA GLY A 89 -10.73 -3.73 15.60
C GLY A 89 -9.27 -3.69 15.14
N VAL A 90 -8.97 -2.80 14.18
CA VAL A 90 -7.64 -2.70 13.56
C VAL A 90 -6.82 -1.60 14.23
N ILE A 91 -5.88 -2.00 15.10
CA ILE A 91 -4.91 -1.11 15.73
C ILE A 91 -3.59 -1.18 14.95
N ALA A 92 -3.43 -0.25 14.01
CA ALA A 92 -2.24 -0.20 13.16
C ALA A 92 -1.92 1.25 12.78
N GLY A 93 -0.63 1.52 12.50
CA GLY A 93 -0.18 2.81 11.97
C GLY A 93 -0.75 3.08 10.58
N GLY A 94 -0.81 4.35 10.15
CA GLY A 94 -1.58 4.75 8.96
C GLY A 94 -1.22 4.05 7.64
N SER A 95 0.04 3.67 7.44
CA SER A 95 0.44 2.91 6.25
C SER A 95 0.05 1.44 6.32
N VAL A 96 0.10 0.83 7.51
CA VAL A 96 -0.24 -0.58 7.74
C VAL A 96 -1.75 -0.78 7.84
N ARG A 97 -2.48 0.17 8.41
CA ARG A 97 -3.95 0.14 8.54
C ARG A 97 -4.68 0.23 7.19
N ALA A 98 -4.04 0.85 6.21
CA ALA A 98 -4.61 1.01 4.87
C ALA A 98 -4.42 -0.24 3.99
N VAL A 99 -3.68 -1.22 4.48
CA VAL A 99 -3.46 -2.54 3.86
C VAL A 99 -4.45 -3.52 4.47
#